data_AF-A0A157KNL7-F1
#
_entry.id   AF-A0A157KNL7-F1
#
_cell.length_a   1.000
_cell.length_b   1.000
_cell.length_c   1.000
_cell.angle_alpha   90.00
_cell.angle_beta   90.00
_cell.angle_gamma   90.00
#
_symmetry.space_group_name_H-M   'P 1'
#
loop_
_entity.id
_entity.type
_entity.pdbx_description
1 polymer ?
#
loop_
_entity_poly.entity_id
_entity_poly.type
_entity_poly.pdbx_seq_one_letter_code
_entity_poly.pdbx_strand_id
1 'polypeptide(L)'
;MGFDLRFLPGWARRHALPADASSASLPPQAAAALQDQLRQDRRSGLRHRLRVSLWQLLILAVLLGAWEGLTRIPWFVQNTLFDPFFISQPSRVAVRLWQWVQPGPRSVWPHLLLTLQATLLGLLAGVGSGFAVGLALSRSRMLSEVCNPFIVAFNSMPRIAFVPLITMFFGLGLASKVVTSWFVVFFLVFFNTYKGGRSVERELVDFCRTLGGSPRQILWRVRIPTAAAWTFAALPNAISFALIGVVLAEFVGSTTGMGYLMITALATLNATDMFAAVTLLSIVGIVLVYAVTWVERRLLHWAPEFRDS
;
A
#
# COMPACT_ATOMS: atom_id res chain seq x y z
N MET A 1 -24.42 28.41 34.25
CA MET A 1 -23.37 28.73 33.26
C MET A 1 -23.40 27.66 32.18
N GLY A 2 -24.09 27.93 31.07
CA GLY A 2 -24.23 26.97 29.97
C GLY A 2 -23.01 27.01 29.07
N PHE A 3 -22.32 25.88 28.95
CA PHE A 3 -21.19 25.71 28.04
C PHE A 3 -21.71 25.68 26.61
N ASP A 4 -21.31 26.63 25.77
CA ASP A 4 -21.78 26.72 24.37
C ASP A 4 -21.07 25.67 23.52
N LEU A 5 -21.75 24.55 23.25
CA LEU A 5 -21.26 23.38 22.50
C LEU A 5 -20.90 23.71 21.03
N ARG A 6 -21.21 24.93 20.56
CA ARG A 6 -20.88 25.41 19.21
C ARG A 6 -19.37 25.51 18.96
N PHE A 7 -18.56 25.68 19.99
CA PHE A 7 -17.11 25.86 19.87
C PHE A 7 -16.30 24.55 19.89
N LEU A 8 -16.96 23.39 20.04
CA LEU A 8 -16.25 22.11 20.06
C LEU A 8 -15.96 21.58 18.64
N PRO A 9 -14.77 20.99 18.40
CA PRO A 9 -14.48 20.25 17.18
C PRO A 9 -15.52 19.14 16.91
N GLY A 10 -15.79 18.83 15.64
CA GLY A 10 -16.85 17.89 15.24
C GLY A 10 -16.75 16.49 15.84
N TRP A 11 -15.54 16.05 16.23
CA TRP A 11 -15.32 14.78 16.93
C TRP A 11 -15.69 14.85 18.43
N ALA A 12 -15.43 15.97 19.09
CA ALA A 12 -15.78 16.21 20.49
C ALA A 12 -17.30 16.33 20.69
N ARG A 13 -18.02 16.89 19.71
CA ARG A 13 -19.49 16.93 19.73
C ARG A 13 -20.16 15.55 19.67
N ARG A 14 -19.55 14.58 18.98
CA ARG A 14 -20.08 13.21 18.89
C ARG A 14 -19.91 12.43 20.20
N HIS A 15 -18.92 12.77 21.00
CA HIS A 15 -18.62 12.12 22.29
C HIS A 15 -19.19 12.89 23.51
N ALA A 16 -19.57 14.15 23.35
CA ALA A 16 -20.20 14.95 24.40
C ALA A 16 -21.70 14.64 24.62
N LEU A 17 -22.32 13.81 23.77
CA LEU A 17 -23.67 13.32 24.00
C LEU A 17 -23.59 12.11 24.94
N PRO A 18 -24.18 12.17 26.16
CA PRO A 18 -24.23 11.02 27.06
C PRO A 18 -24.85 9.82 26.33
N ALA A 19 -24.22 8.64 26.46
CA ALA A 19 -24.73 7.39 25.89
C ALA A 19 -26.15 7.04 26.39
N ASP A 20 -26.60 7.70 27.47
CA ASP A 20 -27.87 7.50 28.13
C ASP A 20 -29.02 8.35 27.54
N ALA A 21 -28.74 9.23 26.56
CA ALA A 21 -29.76 9.98 25.83
C ALA A 21 -30.46 9.13 24.75
N SER A 22 -30.52 7.81 24.94
CA SER A 22 -31.39 6.95 24.16
C SER A 22 -32.83 7.15 24.64
N SER A 23 -33.63 7.79 23.78
CA SER A 23 -35.10 7.77 23.76
C SER A 23 -35.96 8.62 24.73
N ALA A 24 -35.40 9.34 25.71
CA ALA A 24 -36.22 10.20 26.59
C ALA A 24 -36.22 11.69 26.18
N SER A 25 -37.21 12.06 25.35
CA SER A 25 -37.77 13.41 25.15
C SER A 25 -36.80 14.58 24.96
N LEU A 26 -36.06 14.62 23.84
CA LEU A 26 -35.71 15.93 23.29
C LEU A 26 -37.02 16.64 22.91
N PRO A 27 -37.23 17.92 23.29
CA PRO A 27 -38.34 18.71 22.76
C PRO A 27 -38.37 18.60 21.23
N PRO A 28 -39.55 18.53 20.58
CA PRO A 28 -39.66 18.36 19.12
C PRO A 28 -38.78 19.35 18.34
N GLN A 29 -38.67 20.58 18.85
CA GLN A 29 -37.84 21.65 18.29
C GLN A 29 -36.33 21.36 18.39
N ALA A 30 -35.85 20.78 19.50
CA ALA A 30 -34.45 20.42 19.69
C ALA A 30 -34.06 19.20 18.84
N ALA A 31 -34.96 18.23 18.69
CA ALA A 31 -34.77 17.08 17.80
C ALA A 31 -34.71 17.51 16.32
N ALA A 32 -35.59 18.43 15.89
CA ALA A 32 -35.57 18.99 14.55
C ALA A 32 -34.29 19.80 14.25
N ALA A 33 -33.87 20.67 15.18
CA ALA A 33 -32.64 21.44 15.05
C ALA A 33 -31.38 20.55 14.96
N LEU A 34 -31.31 19.48 15.76
CA LEU A 34 -30.21 18.51 15.70
C LEU A 34 -30.20 17.75 14.36
N GLN A 35 -31.37 17.32 13.86
CA GLN A 35 -31.48 16.66 12.56
C GLN A 35 -31.04 17.57 11.42
N ASP A 36 -31.40 18.86 11.46
CA ASP A 36 -30.99 19.84 10.45
C ASP A 36 -29.50 20.17 10.53
N GLN A 37 -28.92 20.26 11.74
CA GLN A 37 -27.48 20.40 11.91
C GLN A 37 -26.72 19.17 11.36
N LEU A 38 -27.16 17.95 11.66
CA LEU A 38 -26.54 16.73 11.12
C LEU A 38 -26.67 16.65 9.58
N ARG A 39 -27.78 17.11 9.02
CA ARG A 39 -27.97 17.23 7.56
C ARG A 39 -27.03 18.29 6.95
N GLN A 40 -26.86 19.44 7.60
CA GLN A 40 -25.94 20.50 7.17
C GLN A 40 -24.48 20.03 7.23
N ASP A 41 -24.07 19.36 8.30
CA ASP A 41 -22.72 18.78 8.45
C ASP A 41 -22.44 17.68 7.43
N ARG A 42 -23.42 16.81 7.14
CA ARG A 42 -23.29 15.81 6.05
C ARG A 42 -23.15 16.51 4.69
N ARG A 43 -23.95 17.54 4.42
CA ARG A 43 -23.92 18.30 3.15
C ARG A 43 -22.61 19.07 2.98
N SER A 44 -22.09 19.70 4.03
CA SER A 44 -20.80 20.41 3.99
C SER A 44 -19.63 19.45 3.78
N GLY A 45 -19.65 18.29 4.44
CA GLY A 45 -18.67 17.21 4.25
C GLY A 45 -18.68 16.64 2.83
N LEU A 46 -19.87 16.39 2.26
CA LEU A 46 -20.02 15.95 0.87
C LEU A 46 -19.53 17.02 -0.12
N ARG A 47 -19.89 18.29 0.06
CA ARG A 47 -19.41 19.40 -0.77
C ARG A 47 -17.89 19.54 -0.72
N HIS A 48 -17.30 19.41 0.46
CA HIS A 48 -15.85 19.46 0.62
C HIS A 48 -15.17 18.29 -0.10
N ARG A 49 -15.64 17.05 0.09
CA ARG A 49 -15.13 15.87 -0.62
C ARG A 49 -15.23 16.02 -2.14
N LEU A 50 -16.40 16.45 -2.64
CA LEU A 50 -16.60 16.72 -4.07
C LEU A 50 -15.65 17.80 -4.59
N ARG A 51 -15.44 18.89 -3.82
CA ARG A 51 -14.50 19.95 -4.19
C ARG A 51 -13.07 19.42 -4.27
N VAL A 52 -12.65 18.61 -3.30
CA VAL A 52 -11.32 17.98 -3.30
C VAL A 52 -11.16 17.05 -4.50
N SER A 53 -12.12 16.18 -4.78
CA SER A 53 -12.08 15.29 -5.95
C SER A 53 -12.07 16.07 -7.26
N LEU A 54 -12.84 17.18 -7.35
CA LEU A 54 -12.82 18.05 -8.52
C LEU A 54 -11.44 18.67 -8.75
N TRP A 55 -10.78 19.19 -7.70
CA TRP A 55 -9.43 19.72 -7.81
C TRP A 55 -8.40 18.65 -8.18
N GLN A 56 -8.52 17.43 -7.62
CA GLN A 56 -7.65 16.30 -7.99
C GLN A 56 -7.81 15.92 -9.46
N LEU A 57 -9.05 15.82 -9.95
CA LEU A 57 -9.34 15.55 -11.36
C LEU A 57 -8.86 16.69 -12.27
N LEU A 58 -9.00 17.95 -11.85
CA LEU A 58 -8.51 19.10 -12.60
C LEU A 58 -6.99 19.05 -12.72
N ILE A 59 -6.27 18.80 -11.62
CA ILE A 59 -4.80 18.68 -11.63
C ILE A 59 -4.37 17.56 -12.58
N LEU A 60 -5.03 16.40 -12.50
CA LEU A 60 -4.76 15.27 -13.39
C LEU A 60 -5.02 15.64 -14.87
N ALA A 61 -6.15 16.29 -15.15
CA ALA A 61 -6.51 16.72 -16.50
C ALA A 61 -5.52 17.76 -17.06
N VAL A 62 -5.08 18.71 -16.23
CA VAL A 62 -4.07 19.71 -16.61
C VAL A 62 -2.73 19.03 -16.90
N LEU A 63 -2.29 18.07 -16.08
CA LEU A 63 -1.04 17.34 -16.30
C LEU A 63 -1.09 16.50 -17.59
N LEU A 64 -2.18 15.76 -17.81
CA LEU A 64 -2.37 14.97 -19.03
C LEU A 64 -2.51 15.85 -20.28
N GLY A 65 -3.25 16.96 -20.18
CA GLY A 65 -3.42 17.93 -21.24
C GLY A 65 -2.11 18.64 -21.59
N ALA A 66 -1.31 19.00 -20.59
CA ALA A 66 0.03 19.54 -20.78
C ALA A 66 0.95 18.51 -21.45
N TRP A 67 0.94 17.25 -21.02
CA TRP A 67 1.76 16.20 -21.61
C TRP A 67 1.38 15.92 -23.08
N GLU A 68 0.09 15.79 -23.38
CA GLU A 68 -0.40 15.61 -24.75
C GLU A 68 -0.13 16.86 -25.61
N GLY A 69 -0.28 18.07 -25.06
CA GLY A 69 -0.04 19.33 -25.75
C GLY A 69 1.44 19.51 -26.10
N LEU A 70 2.34 19.32 -25.13
CA LEU A 70 3.78 19.47 -25.32
C LEU A 70 4.35 18.48 -26.33
N THR A 71 3.84 17.25 -26.37
CA THR A 71 4.25 16.21 -27.33
C THR A 71 3.71 16.40 -28.75
N ARG A 72 2.83 17.38 -28.97
CA ARG A 72 2.28 17.73 -30.29
C ARG A 72 2.93 18.97 -30.92
N ILE A 73 3.70 19.76 -30.16
CA ILE A 73 4.32 21.00 -30.65
C ILE A 73 5.66 20.66 -31.32
N PRO A 74 5.81 20.77 -32.65
CA PRO A 74 6.99 20.26 -33.37
C PRO A 74 8.31 20.92 -32.95
N TRP A 75 8.30 22.24 -32.71
CA TRP A 75 9.48 22.99 -32.28
C TRP A 75 9.96 22.59 -30.87
N PHE A 76 9.02 22.23 -29.99
CA PHE A 76 9.34 21.77 -28.64
C PHE A 76 9.92 20.36 -28.68
N VAL A 77 9.29 19.48 -29.45
CA VAL A 77 9.70 18.08 -29.65
C VAL A 77 11.12 17.96 -30.24
N GLN A 78 11.49 18.81 -31.20
CA GLN A 78 12.80 18.74 -31.88
C GLN A 78 13.97 19.26 -31.02
N ASN A 79 13.71 20.09 -30.00
CA ASN A 79 14.74 20.76 -29.20
C ASN A 79 14.82 20.26 -27.75
N THR A 80 14.03 19.26 -27.36
CA THR A 80 13.95 18.76 -25.97
C THR A 80 13.88 17.23 -25.92
N LEU A 81 13.90 16.67 -24.69
CA LEU A 81 13.71 15.24 -24.42
C LEU A 81 12.30 14.71 -24.77
N PHE A 82 11.44 15.52 -25.37
CA PHE A 82 10.06 15.17 -25.78
C PHE A 82 9.97 14.59 -27.19
N ASP A 83 11.08 14.10 -27.75
CA ASP A 83 11.07 13.28 -28.96
C ASP A 83 10.11 12.08 -28.78
N PRO A 84 9.20 11.79 -29.73
CA PRO A 84 8.31 10.63 -29.69
C PRO A 84 9.03 9.29 -29.52
N PHE A 85 10.34 9.27 -29.81
CA PHE A 85 11.24 8.16 -29.53
C PHE A 85 11.40 7.90 -28.02
N PHE A 86 11.50 8.94 -27.19
CA PHE A 86 11.69 8.83 -25.73
C PHE A 86 10.38 8.91 -24.95
N ILE A 87 9.41 9.70 -25.41
CA ILE A 87 8.15 9.92 -24.70
C ILE A 87 6.94 9.60 -25.59
N SER A 88 5.98 8.83 -25.08
CA SER A 88 4.73 8.57 -25.81
C SER A 88 3.69 9.66 -25.52
N GLN A 89 2.62 9.64 -26.30
CA GLN A 89 1.44 10.48 -26.13
C GLN A 89 0.41 9.75 -25.25
N PRO A 90 -0.18 10.41 -24.23
CA PRO A 90 -1.27 9.83 -23.44
C PRO A 90 -2.36 9.15 -24.27
N SER A 91 -2.76 9.77 -25.39
CA SER A 91 -3.74 9.21 -26.32
C SER A 91 -3.31 7.86 -26.92
N ARG A 92 -2.05 7.74 -27.35
CA ARG A 92 -1.48 6.48 -27.88
C ARG A 92 -1.38 5.40 -26.82
N VAL A 93 -1.01 5.78 -25.59
CA VAL A 93 -0.97 4.87 -24.44
C VAL A 93 -2.38 4.32 -24.15
N ALA A 94 -3.41 5.18 -24.15
CA ALA A 94 -4.79 4.76 -23.95
C ALA A 94 -5.29 3.79 -25.03
N VAL A 95 -4.99 4.07 -26.31
CA VAL A 95 -5.31 3.15 -27.42
C VAL A 95 -4.58 1.82 -27.26
N ARG A 96 -3.30 1.85 -26.87
CA ARG A 96 -2.51 0.63 -26.66
C ARG A 96 -3.07 -0.22 -25.51
N LEU A 97 -3.42 0.41 -24.39
CA LEU A 97 -4.08 -0.27 -23.26
C LEU A 97 -5.40 -0.92 -23.68
N TRP A 98 -6.21 -0.22 -24.47
CA TRP A 98 -7.45 -0.76 -25.02
C TRP A 98 -7.21 -2.00 -25.89
N GLN A 99 -6.20 -1.96 -26.76
CA GLN A 99 -5.83 -3.09 -27.62
C GLN A 99 -5.35 -4.30 -26.80
N TRP A 100 -4.58 -4.06 -25.74
CA TRP A 100 -4.04 -5.10 -24.86
C TRP A 100 -5.10 -5.83 -24.04
N VAL A 101 -6.17 -5.13 -23.66
CA VAL A 101 -7.29 -5.70 -22.91
C VAL A 101 -8.16 -6.61 -23.78
N GLN A 102 -8.18 -6.38 -25.10
CA GLN A 102 -8.96 -7.21 -26.01
C GLN A 102 -8.37 -8.62 -26.16
N PRO A 103 -9.22 -9.66 -26.31
CA PRO A 103 -8.75 -11.01 -26.60
C PRO A 103 -7.98 -11.04 -27.93
N GLY A 104 -6.78 -11.62 -27.94
CA GLY A 104 -5.99 -11.77 -29.15
C GLY A 104 -4.54 -12.18 -28.88
N PRO A 105 -3.73 -12.32 -29.95
CA PRO A 105 -2.32 -12.72 -29.83
C PRO A 105 -1.44 -11.74 -29.04
N ARG A 106 -1.87 -10.48 -28.93
CA ARG A 106 -1.21 -9.40 -28.18
C ARG A 106 -1.89 -9.08 -26.85
N SER A 107 -2.69 -10.02 -26.35
CA SER A 107 -3.38 -9.90 -25.07
C SER A 107 -2.39 -9.77 -23.92
N VAL A 108 -2.64 -8.82 -23.02
CA VAL A 108 -1.79 -8.60 -21.84
C VAL A 108 -2.09 -9.57 -20.69
N TRP A 109 -3.23 -10.24 -20.73
CA TRP A 109 -3.73 -11.05 -19.62
C TRP A 109 -2.75 -12.16 -19.17
N PRO A 110 -2.10 -12.95 -20.06
CA PRO A 110 -1.14 -13.97 -19.62
C PRO A 110 0.07 -13.37 -18.92
N HIS A 111 0.54 -12.21 -19.38
CA HIS A 111 1.66 -11.49 -18.79
C HIS A 111 1.28 -10.94 -17.42
N LEU A 112 0.14 -10.25 -17.34
CA LEU A 112 -0.33 -9.65 -16.10
C LEU A 112 -0.63 -10.71 -15.04
N LEU A 113 -1.29 -11.81 -15.42
CA LEU A 113 -1.65 -12.89 -14.49
C LEU A 113 -0.42 -13.58 -13.90
N LEU A 114 0.62 -13.81 -14.70
CA LEU A 114 1.87 -14.41 -14.19
C LEU A 114 2.56 -13.48 -13.19
N THR A 115 2.68 -12.19 -13.52
CA THR A 115 3.24 -11.18 -12.62
C THR A 115 2.45 -11.10 -11.32
N LEU A 116 1.12 -11.08 -11.40
CA LEU A 116 0.24 -11.06 -10.24
C LEU A 116 0.36 -12.34 -9.39
N GLN A 117 0.39 -13.51 -10.03
CA GLN A 117 0.54 -14.79 -9.35
C GLN A 117 1.85 -14.84 -8.56
N ALA A 118 2.97 -14.48 -9.20
CA ALA A 118 4.27 -14.46 -8.53
C ALA A 118 4.30 -13.46 -7.38
N THR A 119 3.70 -12.28 -7.59
CA THR A 119 3.59 -11.21 -6.59
C THR A 119 2.82 -11.71 -5.37
N LEU A 120 1.61 -12.24 -5.57
CA LEU A 120 0.72 -12.67 -4.48
C LEU A 120 1.28 -13.87 -3.71
N LEU A 121 1.84 -14.87 -4.39
CA LEU A 121 2.43 -16.03 -3.73
C LEU A 121 3.64 -15.62 -2.87
N GLY A 122 4.53 -14.80 -3.42
CA GLY A 122 5.69 -14.29 -2.68
C GLY A 122 5.29 -13.37 -1.53
N LEU A 123 4.28 -12.51 -1.73
CA LEU A 123 3.72 -11.63 -0.70
C LEU A 123 3.17 -12.45 0.47
N LEU A 124 2.32 -13.44 0.20
CA LEU A 124 1.72 -14.28 1.25
C LEU A 124 2.78 -15.04 2.04
N ALA A 125 3.72 -15.68 1.34
CA ALA A 125 4.83 -16.38 1.98
C ALA A 125 5.71 -15.41 2.79
N GLY A 126 6.02 -14.24 2.25
CA GLY A 126 6.94 -13.27 2.85
C GLY A 126 6.34 -12.57 4.05
N VAL A 127 5.05 -12.22 4.00
CA VAL A 127 4.31 -11.69 5.14
C VAL A 127 4.25 -12.73 6.24
N GLY A 128 3.87 -13.97 5.92
CA GLY A 128 3.76 -15.04 6.92
C GLY A 128 5.08 -15.34 7.61
N SER A 129 6.14 -15.59 6.84
CA SER A 129 7.45 -15.93 7.40
C SER A 129 8.12 -14.72 8.07
N GLY A 130 8.01 -13.52 7.49
CA GLY A 130 8.56 -12.30 8.06
C GLY A 130 7.92 -11.93 9.39
N PHE A 131 6.59 -12.07 9.49
CA PHE A 131 5.86 -11.85 10.73
C PHE A 131 6.29 -12.85 11.81
N ALA A 132 6.31 -14.15 11.48
CA ALA A 132 6.67 -15.20 12.42
C ALA A 132 8.09 -15.00 13.00
N VAL A 133 9.08 -14.76 12.13
CA VAL A 133 10.47 -14.57 12.54
C VAL A 133 10.65 -13.25 13.30
N GLY A 134 10.05 -12.16 12.82
CA GLY A 134 10.14 -10.84 13.47
C GLY A 134 9.54 -10.84 14.87
N LEU A 135 8.38 -11.48 15.02
CA LEU A 135 7.71 -11.66 16.32
C LEU A 135 8.54 -12.55 17.26
N ALA A 136 9.05 -13.68 16.78
CA ALA A 136 9.88 -14.59 17.57
C ALA A 136 11.14 -13.87 18.11
N LEU A 137 11.81 -13.10 17.26
CA LEU A 137 13.00 -12.35 17.62
C LEU A 137 12.71 -11.19 18.58
N SER A 138 11.58 -10.51 18.40
CA SER A 138 11.16 -9.40 19.28
C SER A 138 10.90 -9.85 20.74
N ARG A 139 10.56 -11.13 20.93
CA ARG A 139 10.20 -11.68 22.25
C ARG A 139 11.39 -11.78 23.19
N SER A 140 12.58 -12.15 22.68
CA SER A 140 13.77 -12.43 23.48
C SER A 140 14.76 -11.28 23.42
N ARG A 141 15.02 -10.64 24.57
CA ARG A 141 15.99 -9.55 24.67
C ARG A 141 17.41 -10.02 24.30
N MET A 142 17.82 -11.19 24.79
CA MET A 142 19.13 -11.76 24.49
C MET A 142 19.29 -12.07 23.00
N LEU A 143 18.31 -12.75 22.39
CA LEU A 143 18.39 -13.09 20.97
C LEU A 143 18.43 -11.83 20.10
N SER A 144 17.63 -10.82 20.47
CA SER A 144 17.65 -9.51 19.84
C SER A 144 19.01 -8.82 19.96
N GLU A 145 19.65 -8.83 21.14
CA GLU A 145 20.96 -8.22 21.37
C GLU A 145 22.07 -8.95 20.59
N VAL A 146 22.04 -10.29 20.56
CA VAL A 146 22.97 -11.12 19.78
C VAL A 146 22.79 -10.91 18.27
N CYS A 147 21.54 -10.86 17.80
CA CYS A 147 21.25 -10.69 16.37
C CYS A 147 21.38 -9.24 15.89
N ASN A 148 21.46 -8.24 16.79
CA ASN A 148 21.46 -6.83 16.44
C ASN A 148 22.44 -6.44 15.31
N PRO A 149 23.74 -6.80 15.34
CA PRO A 149 24.65 -6.46 14.26
C PRO A 149 24.22 -7.06 12.91
N PHE A 150 23.67 -8.28 12.91
CA PHE A 150 23.17 -8.93 11.69
C PHE A 150 21.88 -8.27 11.18
N ILE A 151 20.97 -7.90 12.08
CA ILE A 151 19.74 -7.16 11.74
C ILE A 151 20.10 -5.85 11.03
N VAL A 152 21.06 -5.11 11.58
CA VAL A 152 21.56 -3.86 10.97
C VAL A 152 22.20 -4.14 9.61
N ALA A 153 23.07 -5.14 9.52
CA ALA A 153 23.72 -5.51 8.25
C ALA A 153 22.69 -5.88 7.16
N PHE A 154 21.73 -6.76 7.46
CA PHE A 154 20.67 -7.14 6.52
C PHE A 154 19.74 -5.97 6.15
N ASN A 155 19.56 -5.00 7.05
CA ASN A 155 18.74 -3.83 6.75
C ASN A 155 19.38 -2.95 5.66
N SER A 156 20.71 -2.82 5.71
CA SER A 156 21.52 -2.01 4.78
C SER A 156 21.80 -2.69 3.44
N MET A 157 21.56 -3.99 3.30
CA MET A 157 21.83 -4.71 2.05
C MET A 157 20.90 -4.26 0.92
N PRO A 158 21.41 -4.04 -0.30
CA PRO A 158 20.59 -3.74 -1.47
C PRO A 158 19.86 -5.01 -1.92
N ARG A 159 18.67 -5.26 -1.36
CA ARG A 159 17.89 -6.50 -1.59
C ARG A 159 17.64 -6.78 -3.08
N ILE A 160 17.47 -5.73 -3.87
CA ILE A 160 17.26 -5.81 -5.32
C ILE A 160 18.48 -6.39 -6.06
N ALA A 161 19.69 -6.21 -5.54
CA ALA A 161 20.90 -6.74 -6.17
C ALA A 161 20.95 -8.28 -6.18
N PHE A 162 20.13 -8.95 -5.37
CA PHE A 162 20.05 -10.42 -5.32
C PHE A 162 19.19 -11.03 -6.43
N VAL A 163 18.43 -10.22 -7.19
CA VAL A 163 17.53 -10.73 -8.24
C VAL A 163 18.24 -11.64 -9.25
N PRO A 164 19.42 -11.29 -9.81
CA PRO A 164 20.12 -12.17 -10.75
C PRO A 164 20.59 -13.46 -10.10
N LEU A 165 21.06 -13.42 -8.85
CA LEU A 165 21.47 -14.61 -8.11
C LEU A 165 20.27 -15.54 -7.86
N ILE A 166 19.14 -15.01 -7.39
CA ILE A 166 17.92 -15.80 -7.21
C ILE A 166 17.49 -16.43 -8.54
N THR A 167 17.59 -15.69 -9.64
CA THR A 167 17.29 -16.21 -10.97
C THR A 167 18.27 -17.32 -11.39
N MET A 168 19.55 -17.21 -11.04
CA MET A 168 20.56 -18.24 -11.29
C MET A 168 20.25 -19.55 -10.55
N PHE A 169 19.83 -19.46 -9.28
CA PHE A 169 19.53 -20.65 -8.46
C PHE A 169 18.19 -21.30 -8.79
N PHE A 170 17.14 -20.50 -9.04
CA PHE A 170 15.77 -20.99 -9.22
C PHE A 170 15.31 -21.03 -10.68
N GLY A 171 16.18 -20.62 -11.61
CA GLY A 171 15.91 -20.59 -13.04
C GLY A 171 15.01 -19.45 -13.50
N LEU A 172 14.59 -19.49 -14.77
CA LEU A 172 13.82 -18.42 -15.43
C LEU A 172 12.30 -18.51 -15.22
N GLY A 173 11.81 -19.58 -14.59
CA GLY A 173 10.38 -19.83 -14.40
C GLY A 173 9.73 -19.04 -13.27
N LEU A 174 8.51 -19.43 -12.90
CA LEU A 174 7.71 -18.80 -11.84
C LEU A 174 8.43 -18.78 -10.48
N ALA A 175 9.19 -19.84 -10.17
CA ALA A 175 9.86 -20.01 -8.88
C ALA A 175 10.80 -18.84 -8.54
N SER A 176 11.63 -18.37 -9.47
CA SER A 176 12.52 -17.24 -9.20
C SER A 176 11.76 -15.96 -8.87
N LYS A 177 10.65 -15.69 -9.58
CA LYS A 177 9.83 -14.50 -9.37
C LYS A 177 9.14 -14.54 -8.00
N VAL A 178 8.60 -15.69 -7.63
CA VAL A 178 8.01 -15.92 -6.30
C VAL A 178 9.05 -15.75 -5.20
N VAL A 179 10.24 -16.35 -5.34
CA VAL A 179 11.32 -16.25 -4.34
C VAL A 179 11.85 -14.82 -4.24
N THR A 180 11.98 -14.09 -5.35
CA THR A 180 12.36 -12.68 -5.31
C THR A 180 11.31 -11.83 -4.58
N SER A 181 10.03 -12.00 -4.91
CA SER A 181 8.93 -11.33 -4.21
C SER A 181 8.95 -11.64 -2.71
N TRP A 182 9.05 -12.93 -2.36
CA TRP A 182 9.18 -13.41 -0.99
C TRP A 182 10.36 -12.76 -0.27
N PHE A 183 11.55 -12.74 -0.88
CA PHE A 183 12.77 -12.22 -0.27
C PHE A 183 12.62 -10.74 0.08
N VAL A 184 12.11 -9.94 -0.86
CA VAL A 184 11.91 -8.50 -0.64
C VAL A 184 10.87 -8.24 0.46
N VAL A 185 9.73 -8.92 0.40
CA VAL A 185 8.62 -8.78 1.36
C VAL A 185 9.01 -9.27 2.74
N PHE A 186 9.70 -10.42 2.82
CA PHE A 186 10.13 -11.04 4.07
C PHE A 186 10.89 -10.04 4.93
N PHE A 187 11.92 -9.39 4.39
CA PHE A 187 12.73 -8.44 5.15
C PHE A 187 11.93 -7.20 5.55
N LEU A 188 11.09 -6.66 4.65
CA LEU A 188 10.26 -5.50 4.96
C LEU A 188 9.30 -5.80 6.12
N VAL A 189 8.61 -6.93 6.08
CA VAL A 189 7.67 -7.34 7.12
C VAL A 189 8.41 -7.73 8.40
N PHE A 190 9.51 -8.46 8.31
CA PHE A 190 10.36 -8.82 9.43
C PHE A 190 10.79 -7.60 10.24
N PHE A 191 11.36 -6.57 9.59
CA PHE A 191 11.85 -5.39 10.28
C PHE A 191 10.71 -4.58 10.93
N ASN A 192 9.57 -4.43 10.25
CA ASN A 192 8.41 -3.73 10.82
C ASN A 192 7.81 -4.49 12.01
N THR A 193 7.65 -5.81 11.88
CA THR A 193 7.12 -6.66 12.96
C THR A 193 8.06 -6.67 14.16
N TYR A 194 9.37 -6.78 13.91
CA TYR A 194 10.39 -6.76 14.96
C TYR A 194 10.39 -5.42 15.72
N LYS A 195 10.34 -4.28 14.99
CA LYS A 195 10.22 -2.95 15.60
C LYS A 195 8.91 -2.80 16.38
N GLY A 196 7.78 -3.20 15.80
CA GLY A 196 6.47 -3.17 16.46
C GLY A 196 6.42 -4.00 17.74
N GLY A 197 6.93 -5.23 17.71
CA GLY A 197 7.01 -6.09 18.90
C GLY A 197 7.93 -5.54 20.00
N ARG A 198 8.91 -4.71 19.64
CA ARG A 198 9.82 -4.02 20.58
C ARG A 198 9.32 -2.65 21.04
N SER A 199 8.41 -2.03 20.28
CA SER A 199 7.82 -0.72 20.58
C SER A 199 6.89 -0.73 21.79
N VAL A 200 6.43 -1.91 22.22
CA VAL A 200 5.63 -2.06 23.44
C VAL A 200 6.45 -1.56 24.63
N GLU A 201 6.04 -0.42 25.18
CA GLU A 201 6.67 0.20 26.34
C GLU A 201 6.82 -0.81 27.49
N ARG A 202 7.99 -0.80 28.12
CA ARG A 202 8.23 -1.63 29.30
C ARG A 202 7.23 -1.30 30.40
N GLU A 203 6.86 -0.03 30.52
CA GLU A 203 5.85 0.46 31.46
C GLU A 203 4.50 -0.23 31.26
N LEU A 204 4.03 -0.41 30.02
CA LEU A 204 2.79 -1.13 29.73
C LEU A 204 2.90 -2.62 30.11
N VAL A 205 4.05 -3.24 29.85
CA VAL A 205 4.30 -4.65 30.21
C VAL A 205 4.36 -4.81 31.73
N ASP A 206 5.04 -3.90 32.42
CA ASP A 206 5.24 -3.95 33.87
C ASP A 206 3.93 -3.60 34.60
N PHE A 207 3.13 -2.67 34.09
CA PHE A 207 1.76 -2.41 34.55
C PHE A 207 0.88 -3.67 34.43
N CYS A 208 0.88 -4.35 33.28
CA CYS A 208 0.16 -5.61 33.13
C CYS A 208 0.63 -6.69 34.11
N ARG A 209 1.93 -6.73 34.44
CA ARG A 209 2.48 -7.65 35.45
C ARG A 209 2.02 -7.30 36.86
N THR A 210 1.97 -6.01 37.23
CA THR A 210 1.45 -5.59 38.54
C THR A 210 -0.02 -5.94 38.74
N LEU A 211 -0.79 -6.02 37.66
CA LEU A 211 -2.17 -6.50 37.66
C LEU A 211 -2.31 -8.05 37.65
N GLY A 212 -1.21 -8.79 37.80
CA GLY A 212 -1.20 -10.26 37.81
C GLY A 212 -1.17 -10.91 36.42
N GLY A 213 -0.87 -10.15 35.36
CA GLY A 213 -0.81 -10.67 33.99
C GLY A 213 0.31 -11.69 33.79
N SER A 214 -0.06 -12.90 33.39
CA SER A 214 0.90 -13.96 33.05
C SER A 214 1.68 -13.63 31.76
N PRO A 215 2.90 -14.18 31.57
CA PRO A 215 3.69 -13.97 30.34
C PRO A 215 2.93 -14.36 29.06
N ARG A 216 2.07 -15.37 29.13
CA ARG A 216 1.21 -15.79 28.01
C ARG A 216 0.13 -14.75 27.70
N GLN A 217 -0.52 -14.18 28.73
CA GLN A 217 -1.50 -13.11 28.52
C GLN A 217 -0.86 -11.87 27.91
N ILE A 218 0.32 -11.46 28.40
CA ILE A 218 1.05 -10.30 27.85
C ILE A 218 1.42 -10.55 26.38
N LEU A 219 1.85 -11.77 26.04
CA LEU A 219 2.16 -12.12 24.65
C LEU A 219 0.93 -11.99 23.73
N TRP A 220 -0.17 -12.66 24.08
CA TRP A 220 -1.35 -12.77 23.22
C TRP A 220 -2.22 -11.51 23.22
N ARG A 221 -2.23 -10.73 24.31
CA ARG A 221 -3.11 -9.55 24.46
C ARG A 221 -2.43 -8.22 24.24
N VAL A 222 -1.09 -8.16 24.29
CA VAL A 222 -0.35 -6.90 24.14
C VAL A 222 0.63 -6.99 22.98
N ARG A 223 1.58 -7.93 23.03
CA ARG A 223 2.69 -7.97 22.06
C ARG A 223 2.26 -8.39 20.66
N ILE A 224 1.50 -9.49 20.53
CA ILE A 224 1.03 -9.99 19.22
C ILE A 224 0.12 -8.95 18.54
N PRO A 225 -0.89 -8.38 19.22
CA PRO A 225 -1.72 -7.34 18.61
C PRO A 225 -0.92 -6.12 18.17
N THR A 226 0.02 -5.63 19.00
CA THR A 226 0.87 -4.48 18.64
C THR A 226 1.74 -4.81 17.43
N ALA A 227 2.45 -5.95 17.45
CA ALA A 227 3.28 -6.35 16.32
C ALA A 227 2.46 -6.53 15.04
N ALA A 228 1.26 -7.12 15.13
CA ALA A 228 0.35 -7.27 14.02
C ALA A 228 -0.08 -5.91 13.44
N ALA A 229 -0.45 -4.93 14.27
CA ALA A 229 -0.82 -3.59 13.80
C ALA A 229 0.31 -2.94 12.99
N TRP A 230 1.55 -3.04 13.46
CA TRP A 230 2.73 -2.57 12.72
C TRP A 230 2.97 -3.33 11.41
N THR A 231 2.74 -4.64 11.41
CA THR A 231 2.86 -5.46 10.20
C THR A 231 1.81 -5.09 9.15
N PHE A 232 0.56 -4.93 9.57
CA PHE A 232 -0.55 -4.53 8.72
C PHE A 232 -0.33 -3.13 8.12
N ALA A 233 0.16 -2.18 8.92
CA ALA A 233 0.54 -0.85 8.45
C ALA A 233 1.65 -0.86 7.39
N ALA A 234 2.49 -1.91 7.36
CA ALA A 234 3.54 -2.08 6.37
C ALA A 234 3.07 -2.79 5.09
N LEU A 235 1.88 -3.39 5.06
CA LEU A 235 1.41 -4.17 3.91
C LEU A 235 1.26 -3.36 2.61
N PRO A 236 0.77 -2.11 2.60
CA PRO A 236 0.70 -1.31 1.37
C PRO A 236 2.08 -1.16 0.69
N ASN A 237 3.12 -0.96 1.51
CA ASN A 237 4.50 -0.91 1.03
C ASN A 237 4.96 -2.30 0.57
N ALA A 238 4.63 -3.36 1.32
CA ALA A 238 5.00 -4.74 0.96
C ALA A 238 4.50 -5.14 -0.44
N ILE A 239 3.25 -4.80 -0.78
CA ILE A 239 2.66 -5.06 -2.10
C ILE A 239 3.43 -4.33 -3.20
N SER A 240 3.71 -3.05 -2.97
CA SER A 240 4.43 -2.20 -3.94
C SER A 240 5.82 -2.76 -4.21
N PHE A 241 6.55 -3.13 -3.15
CA PHE A 241 7.87 -3.74 -3.27
C PHE A 241 7.84 -5.16 -3.85
N ALA A 242 6.79 -5.95 -3.58
CA ALA A 242 6.60 -7.26 -4.19
C ALA A 242 6.47 -7.15 -5.71
N LEU A 243 5.62 -6.24 -6.20
CA LEU A 243 5.46 -5.97 -7.63
C LEU A 243 6.78 -5.54 -8.27
N ILE A 244 7.49 -4.59 -7.65
CA ILE A 244 8.81 -4.15 -8.15
C ILE A 244 9.78 -5.32 -8.21
N GLY A 245 9.85 -6.15 -7.16
CA GLY A 245 10.71 -7.32 -7.12
C GLY A 245 10.42 -8.32 -8.25
N VAL A 246 9.15 -8.62 -8.50
CA VAL A 246 8.75 -9.53 -9.59
C VAL A 246 9.09 -8.96 -10.96
N VAL A 247 8.77 -7.68 -11.21
CA VAL A 247 9.06 -7.02 -12.50
C VAL A 247 10.57 -7.06 -12.79
N LEU A 248 11.40 -6.81 -11.78
CA LEU A 248 12.85 -6.90 -11.92
C LEU A 248 13.33 -8.33 -12.15
N ALA A 249 12.72 -9.33 -11.50
CA ALA A 249 13.02 -10.74 -11.78
C ALA A 249 12.57 -11.18 -13.18
N GLU A 250 11.55 -10.55 -13.74
CA GLU A 250 11.11 -10.80 -15.12
C GLU A 250 12.07 -10.19 -16.15
N PHE A 251 12.80 -9.12 -15.82
CA PHE A 251 13.84 -8.56 -16.70
C PHE A 251 14.99 -9.53 -16.95
N VAL A 252 15.30 -10.39 -15.97
CA VAL A 252 16.39 -11.37 -16.06
C VAL A 252 15.92 -12.60 -16.85
N GLY A 253 15.51 -12.39 -18.11
CA GLY A 253 15.29 -13.46 -19.09
C GLY A 253 13.96 -14.21 -18.97
N SER A 254 12.90 -13.59 -18.47
CA SER A 254 11.56 -14.21 -18.57
C SER A 254 11.00 -14.10 -19.99
N THR A 255 10.18 -15.06 -20.41
CA THR A 255 9.47 -15.07 -21.70
C THR A 255 8.02 -14.58 -21.59
N THR A 256 7.55 -14.29 -20.37
CA THR A 256 6.19 -13.85 -20.07
C THR A 256 6.22 -12.97 -18.82
N GLY A 257 5.20 -12.15 -18.60
CA GLY A 257 5.18 -11.18 -17.51
C GLY A 257 5.19 -9.74 -17.99
N MET A 258 4.80 -8.81 -17.11
CA MET A 258 4.78 -7.38 -17.41
C MET A 258 6.18 -6.80 -17.55
N GLY A 259 7.14 -7.29 -16.76
CA GLY A 259 8.55 -6.92 -16.89
C GLY A 259 9.16 -7.38 -18.21
N TYR A 260 8.73 -8.54 -18.72
CA TYR A 260 9.11 -8.99 -20.07
C TYR A 260 8.60 -8.03 -21.16
N LEU A 261 7.35 -7.55 -21.05
CA LEU A 261 6.82 -6.56 -21.99
C LEU A 261 7.62 -5.25 -21.95
N MET A 262 8.00 -4.81 -20.75
CA MET A 262 8.82 -3.61 -20.58
C MET A 262 10.21 -3.76 -21.19
N ILE A 263 10.93 -4.87 -20.93
CA ILE A 263 12.27 -5.05 -21.49
C ILE A 263 12.24 -5.24 -23.01
N THR A 264 11.17 -5.84 -23.54
CA THR A 264 10.94 -5.96 -24.99
C THR A 264 10.64 -4.60 -25.62
N ALA A 265 9.82 -3.77 -24.96
CA ALA A 265 9.57 -2.40 -25.39
C ALA A 265 10.85 -1.55 -25.35
N LEU A 266 11.72 -1.75 -24.36
CA LEU A 266 13.03 -1.09 -24.30
C LEU A 266 13.92 -1.53 -25.47
N ALA A 267 14.01 -2.83 -25.73
CA ALA A 267 14.84 -3.38 -26.81
C ALA A 267 14.37 -2.94 -28.20
N THR A 268 13.07 -2.71 -28.37
CA THR A 268 12.46 -2.21 -29.62
C THR A 268 12.29 -0.69 -29.64
N LEU A 269 12.74 0.01 -28.59
CA LEU A 269 12.64 1.46 -28.42
C LEU A 269 11.20 1.98 -28.61
N ASN A 270 10.23 1.18 -28.17
CA ASN A 270 8.81 1.49 -28.28
C ASN A 270 8.32 2.12 -26.97
N ALA A 271 8.44 3.45 -26.89
CA ALA A 271 7.97 4.21 -25.73
C ALA A 271 6.48 3.96 -25.42
N THR A 272 5.64 3.76 -26.43
CA THR A 272 4.20 3.54 -26.22
C THR A 272 3.92 2.27 -25.43
N ASP A 273 4.60 1.17 -25.76
CA ASP A 273 4.46 -0.09 -25.03
C ASP A 273 5.08 -0.02 -23.63
N MET A 274 6.20 0.69 -23.47
CA MET A 274 6.80 0.92 -22.15
C MET A 274 5.86 1.69 -21.22
N PHE A 275 5.33 2.83 -21.68
CA PHE A 275 4.40 3.65 -20.90
C PHE A 275 3.07 2.93 -20.64
N ALA A 276 2.57 2.15 -21.60
CA ALA A 276 1.38 1.31 -21.39
C ALA A 276 1.61 0.25 -20.30
N ALA A 277 2.75 -0.45 -20.31
CA ALA A 277 3.08 -1.44 -19.30
C ALA A 277 3.20 -0.83 -17.90
N VAL A 278 3.90 0.30 -17.77
CA VAL A 278 4.04 1.05 -16.50
C VAL A 278 2.68 1.55 -16.00
N THR A 279 1.84 2.08 -16.90
CA THR A 279 0.51 2.59 -16.55
C THR A 279 -0.38 1.45 -16.05
N LEU A 280 -0.41 0.32 -16.77
CA LEU A 280 -1.20 -0.84 -16.37
C LEU A 280 -0.74 -1.41 -15.02
N LEU A 281 0.57 -1.58 -14.82
CA LEU A 281 1.12 -2.00 -13.52
C LEU A 281 0.80 -1.02 -12.40
N SER A 282 0.80 0.29 -12.68
CA SER A 282 0.43 1.32 -11.71
C SER A 282 -1.04 1.20 -11.30
N ILE A 283 -1.95 1.02 -12.26
CA ILE A 283 -3.38 0.78 -11.99
C ILE A 283 -3.55 -0.47 -11.12
N VAL A 284 -2.88 -1.56 -11.49
CA VAL A 284 -2.93 -2.83 -10.76
C VAL A 284 -2.38 -2.69 -9.34
N GLY A 285 -1.24 -2.02 -9.18
CA GLY A 285 -0.64 -1.75 -7.87
C GLY A 285 -1.55 -0.91 -6.98
N ILE A 286 -2.16 0.14 -7.53
CA ILE A 286 -3.15 0.96 -6.84
C ILE A 286 -4.34 0.10 -6.38
N VAL A 287 -4.89 -0.74 -7.25
CA VAL A 287 -5.99 -1.65 -6.92
C VAL A 287 -5.61 -2.60 -5.79
N LEU A 288 -4.42 -3.22 -5.85
CA LEU A 288 -3.94 -4.13 -4.80
C LEU A 288 -3.73 -3.42 -3.46
N VAL A 289 -3.17 -2.21 -3.48
CA VAL A 289 -3.02 -1.39 -2.26
C VAL A 289 -4.37 -1.02 -1.66
N TYR A 290 -5.34 -0.60 -2.47
CA TYR A 290 -6.70 -0.33 -1.99
C TYR A 290 -7.38 -1.60 -1.44
N ALA A 291 -7.20 -2.74 -2.10
CA ALA A 291 -7.75 -4.00 -1.62
C ALA A 291 -7.18 -4.37 -0.24
N VAL A 292 -5.87 -4.22 -0.04
CA VAL A 292 -5.26 -4.57 1.25
C VAL A 292 -5.51 -3.55 2.34
N THR A 293 -5.52 -2.25 2.04
CA THR A 293 -5.92 -1.23 3.03
C THR A 293 -7.39 -1.40 3.45
N TRP A 294 -8.25 -1.88 2.56
CA TRP A 294 -9.62 -2.27 2.93
C TRP A 294 -9.64 -3.46 3.88
N VAL A 295 -8.83 -4.50 3.64
CA VAL A 295 -8.67 -5.65 4.55
C VAL A 295 -8.11 -5.21 5.91
N GLU A 296 -7.09 -4.36 5.89
CA GLU A 296 -6.45 -3.77 7.08
C GLU A 296 -7.47 -3.04 7.96
N ARG A 297 -8.28 -2.15 7.38
CA ARG A 297 -9.33 -1.43 8.12
C ARG A 297 -10.36 -2.36 8.77
N ARG A 298 -10.66 -3.50 8.13
CA ARG A 298 -11.57 -4.50 8.72
C ARG A 298 -10.92 -5.29 9.86
N LEU A 299 -9.63 -5.61 9.77
CA LEU A 299 -8.93 -6.41 10.78
C LEU A 299 -8.44 -5.56 11.97
N LEU A 300 -8.14 -4.28 11.74
CA LEU A 300 -7.61 -3.35 12.74
C LEU A 300 -8.65 -2.34 13.26
N HIS A 301 -9.94 -2.66 13.20
CA HIS A 301 -11.01 -1.78 13.71
C HIS A 301 -10.84 -1.40 15.20
N TRP A 302 -9.98 -2.12 15.94
CA TRP A 302 -9.71 -1.92 17.36
C TRP A 302 -8.47 -1.05 17.63
N ALA A 303 -7.62 -0.77 16.63
CA ALA A 303 -6.42 0.03 16.79
C ALA A 303 -6.75 1.55 16.71
N PRO A 304 -6.33 2.38 17.69
CA PRO A 304 -6.71 3.80 17.76
C PRO A 304 -6.29 4.63 16.53
N GLU A 305 -5.13 4.35 15.95
CA GLU A 305 -4.59 5.08 14.78
C GLU A 305 -5.48 4.98 13.54
N PHE A 306 -6.30 3.92 13.41
CA PHE A 306 -7.15 3.66 12.26
C PHE A 306 -8.61 4.07 12.47
N ARG A 307 -8.96 4.59 13.66
CA ARG A 307 -10.33 4.96 14.01
C ARG A 307 -10.76 6.31 13.41
N ASP A 308 -9.79 7.15 13.02
CA ASP A 308 -10.02 8.54 12.60
C ASP A 308 -9.73 8.83 11.11
N SER A 309 -9.38 7.82 10.29
CA SER A 309 -9.00 7.96 8.86
C SER A 309 -10.01 7.41 7.84
#